data_AF-A0A950VD03-F1
#
_entry.id   AF-A0A950VD03-F1
#
_cell.length_a   1.000
_cell.length_b   1.000
_cell.length_c   1.000
_cell.angle_alpha   90.00
_cell.angle_beta   90.00
_cell.angle_gamma   90.00
#
_symmetry.space_group_name_H-M   'P 1'
#
loop_
_entity.id
_entity.type
_entity.pdbx_description
1 polymer ?
#
loop_
_entity_poly.entity_id
_entity_poly.type
_entity_poly.pdbx_seq_one_letter_code
_entity_poly.pdbx_strand_id
1 'polypeptide(L)'
;MSALREPVLAGGFFGTKHADTAELLAAFAGLGAHDALRAWFGAAAALLAARPDALRGALDRDIAALDALIGAQLDAILHHPRMARLEGSWRGLAWLADGIEPASRVRVKVLNAAWPDLCRDLERAAEFDQSYLFRKVYEEEFGTPGGEPYGLLVVDHEARHRP
;
A
#
# COMPACT_ATOMS: atom_id res chain seq x y z
N MET A 1 -18.13 33.02 -5.67
CA MET A 1 -17.30 31.82 -5.81
C MET A 1 -17.86 30.79 -4.85
N SER A 2 -18.26 29.62 -5.37
CA SER A 2 -18.76 28.53 -4.51
C SER A 2 -17.67 28.12 -3.53
N ALA A 3 -18.03 27.83 -2.27
CA ALA A 3 -17.07 27.46 -1.23
C ALA A 3 -16.49 26.07 -1.52
N LEU A 4 -15.17 25.89 -1.35
CA LEU A 4 -14.51 24.59 -1.58
C LEU A 4 -14.93 23.52 -0.57
N ARG A 5 -15.38 23.96 0.62
CA ARG A 5 -15.72 23.08 1.74
C ARG A 5 -16.76 22.02 1.38
N GLU A 6 -17.88 22.39 0.78
CA GLU A 6 -18.97 21.45 0.48
C GLU A 6 -18.57 20.34 -0.50
N PRO A 7 -18.01 20.63 -1.69
CA PRO A 7 -17.63 19.58 -2.63
C PRO A 7 -16.50 18.69 -2.10
N VAL A 8 -15.56 19.24 -1.34
CA VAL A 8 -14.47 18.45 -0.74
C VAL A 8 -14.98 17.52 0.35
N LEU A 9 -15.83 18.02 1.27
CA LEU A 9 -16.44 17.19 2.32
C LEU A 9 -17.44 16.16 1.77
N ALA A 10 -17.95 16.35 0.56
CA ALA A 10 -18.76 15.35 -0.13
C ALA A 10 -17.91 14.27 -0.86
N GLY A 11 -16.58 14.35 -0.81
CA GLY A 11 -15.67 13.44 -1.53
C GLY A 11 -15.54 13.74 -3.03
N GLY A 12 -16.11 14.84 -3.50
CA GLY A 12 -16.18 15.22 -4.91
C GLY A 12 -14.93 15.93 -5.41
N PHE A 13 -13.75 15.35 -5.21
CA PHE A 13 -12.46 15.96 -5.57
C PHE A 13 -11.46 15.01 -6.25
N PHE A 14 -11.84 13.74 -6.44
CA PHE A 14 -11.01 12.74 -7.14
C PHE A 14 -11.61 12.35 -8.51
N GLY A 15 -10.71 12.10 -9.47
CA GLY A 15 -11.05 11.61 -10.81
C GLY A 15 -11.47 12.71 -11.80
N THR A 16 -11.65 12.31 -13.07
CA THR A 16 -11.96 13.23 -14.18
C THR A 16 -13.32 13.92 -14.06
N LYS A 17 -14.24 13.34 -13.28
CA LYS A 17 -15.58 13.90 -13.02
C LYS A 17 -15.55 15.15 -12.12
N HIS A 18 -14.49 15.31 -11.34
CA HIS A 18 -14.35 16.39 -10.36
C HIS A 18 -13.08 17.23 -10.59
N ALA A 19 -12.61 17.29 -11.84
CA ALA A 19 -11.38 17.98 -12.23
C ALA A 19 -11.32 19.43 -11.73
N ASP A 20 -12.41 20.20 -11.90
CA ASP A 20 -12.48 21.59 -11.43
C ASP A 20 -12.27 21.72 -9.92
N THR A 21 -12.82 20.79 -9.13
CA THR A 21 -12.64 20.80 -7.66
C THR A 21 -11.21 20.39 -7.29
N ALA A 22 -10.63 19.42 -8.02
CA ALA A 22 -9.25 19.00 -7.82
C ALA A 22 -8.25 20.13 -8.12
N GLU A 23 -8.47 20.89 -9.20
CA GLU A 23 -7.64 22.06 -9.54
C GLU A 23 -7.74 23.15 -8.49
N LEU A 24 -8.96 23.45 -8.03
CA LEU A 24 -9.15 24.45 -6.97
C LEU A 24 -8.53 24.00 -5.63
N LEU A 25 -8.57 22.71 -5.31
CA LEU A 25 -7.90 22.14 -4.13
C LEU A 25 -6.36 22.18 -4.26
N ALA A 26 -5.82 21.94 -5.45
CA ALA A 26 -4.40 22.09 -5.71
C ALA A 26 -3.95 23.55 -5.57
N ALA A 27 -4.75 24.50 -6.08
CA ALA A 27 -4.50 25.93 -5.90
C ALA A 27 -4.61 26.35 -4.41
N PHE A 28 -5.54 25.76 -3.66
CA PHE A 28 -5.73 26.01 -2.23
C PHE A 28 -4.46 25.76 -1.40
N ALA A 29 -3.67 24.72 -1.73
CA ALA A 29 -2.43 24.39 -1.03
C ALA A 29 -1.34 25.49 -1.14
N GLY A 30 -1.43 26.37 -2.15
CA GLY A 30 -0.51 27.49 -2.34
C GLY A 30 -1.00 28.82 -1.74
N LEU A 31 -2.20 28.87 -1.16
CA LEU A 31 -2.79 30.10 -0.63
C LEU A 31 -2.23 30.46 0.76
N GLY A 32 -2.14 31.76 1.04
CA GLY A 32 -1.94 32.26 2.39
C GLY A 32 -3.17 32.00 3.28
N ALA A 33 -2.99 31.96 4.60
CA ALA A 33 -4.05 31.57 5.54
C ALA A 33 -5.37 32.37 5.39
N HIS A 34 -5.29 33.68 5.13
CA HIS A 34 -6.47 34.52 4.93
C HIS A 34 -7.26 34.12 3.66
N ASP A 35 -6.57 33.94 2.55
CA ASP A 35 -7.17 33.57 1.27
C ASP A 35 -7.66 32.12 1.27
N ALA A 36 -6.94 31.22 1.96
CA ALA A 36 -7.38 29.86 2.20
C ALA A 36 -8.70 29.82 2.98
N LEU A 37 -8.83 30.59 4.06
CA LEU A 37 -10.09 30.68 4.82
C LEU A 37 -11.24 31.19 3.96
N ARG A 38 -10.99 32.18 3.10
CA ARG A 38 -12.00 32.70 2.16
C ARG A 38 -12.38 31.70 1.08
N ALA A 39 -11.41 30.94 0.55
CA ALA A 39 -11.66 29.90 -0.44
C ALA A 39 -12.42 28.71 0.16
N TRP A 40 -12.12 28.35 1.42
CA TRP A 40 -12.75 27.24 2.13
C TRP A 40 -14.16 27.58 2.61
N PHE A 41 -14.35 28.67 3.36
CA PHE A 41 -15.64 29.03 3.97
C PHE A 41 -16.49 30.00 3.13
N GLY A 42 -15.96 30.51 2.01
CA GLY A 42 -16.67 31.46 1.16
C GLY A 42 -17.07 32.74 1.89
N ALA A 43 -18.34 33.14 1.76
CA ALA A 43 -18.87 34.34 2.39
C ALA A 43 -18.86 34.29 3.93
N ALA A 44 -18.87 33.09 4.53
CA ALA A 44 -18.85 32.92 5.98
C ALA A 44 -17.47 33.18 6.61
N ALA A 45 -16.40 33.23 5.81
CA ALA A 45 -15.03 33.39 6.29
C ALA A 45 -14.83 34.66 7.13
N ALA A 46 -15.41 35.79 6.71
CA ALA A 46 -15.31 37.06 7.43
C ALA A 46 -16.04 37.02 8.79
N LEU A 47 -17.21 36.39 8.84
CA LEU A 47 -18.00 36.23 10.07
C LEU A 47 -17.33 35.28 11.07
N LEU A 48 -16.69 34.22 10.58
CA LEU A 48 -15.93 33.28 11.41
C LEU A 48 -14.62 33.90 11.90
N ALA A 49 -13.91 34.65 11.05
CA ALA A 49 -12.67 35.35 11.45
C ALA A 49 -12.90 36.37 12.57
N ALA A 50 -14.09 36.97 12.66
CA ALA A 50 -14.46 37.86 13.76
C ALA A 50 -14.68 37.14 15.11
N ARG A 51 -14.77 35.80 15.12
CA ARG A 51 -15.02 34.97 16.30
C ARG A 51 -14.01 33.81 16.35
N PRO A 52 -12.82 34.01 16.95
CA PRO A 52 -11.74 33.02 16.92
C PRO A 52 -12.13 31.62 17.40
N ASP A 53 -12.92 31.52 18.48
CA ASP A 53 -13.36 30.22 19.01
C ASP A 53 -14.33 29.50 18.06
N ALA A 54 -15.22 30.25 17.40
CA ALA A 54 -16.15 29.70 16.43
C ALA A 54 -15.43 29.23 15.15
N LEU A 55 -14.39 29.97 14.73
CA LEU A 55 -13.52 29.58 13.61
C LEU A 55 -12.75 28.31 13.94
N ARG A 56 -12.10 28.25 15.10
CA ARG A 56 -11.37 27.05 15.57
C ARG A 56 -12.28 25.83 15.57
N GLY A 57 -13.44 25.92 16.22
CA GLY A 57 -14.38 24.80 16.24
C GLY A 57 -14.93 24.41 14.86
N ALA A 58 -15.02 25.34 13.91
CA ALA A 58 -15.39 25.01 12.52
C ALA A 58 -14.27 24.27 11.78
N LEU A 59 -13.03 24.70 11.93
CA LEU A 59 -11.86 24.02 11.37
C LEU A 59 -11.70 22.62 11.96
N ASP A 60 -11.80 22.46 13.29
CA ASP A 60 -11.67 21.16 13.94
C ASP A 60 -12.74 20.17 13.46
N ARG A 61 -13.98 20.64 13.25
CA ARG A 61 -15.06 19.81 12.67
C ARG A 61 -14.76 19.38 11.24
N ASP A 62 -14.25 20.30 10.42
CA ASP A 62 -13.94 19.99 9.02
C ASP A 62 -12.72 19.07 8.91
N ILE A 63 -11.69 19.25 9.74
CA ILE A 63 -10.53 18.35 9.85
C ILE A 63 -11.01 16.95 10.25
N ALA A 64 -11.83 16.83 11.31
CA ALA A 64 -12.34 15.54 11.73
C ALA A 64 -13.17 14.84 10.63
N ALA A 65 -13.94 15.60 9.84
CA ALA A 65 -14.67 15.05 8.70
C ALA A 65 -13.72 14.56 7.58
N LEU A 66 -12.66 15.31 7.28
CA LEU A 66 -11.64 14.91 6.31
C LEU A 66 -10.87 13.67 6.77
N ASP A 67 -10.48 13.61 8.05
CA ASP A 67 -9.81 12.45 8.63
C ASP A 67 -10.70 11.20 8.54
N ALA A 68 -12.01 11.34 8.78
CA ALA A 68 -12.96 10.24 8.61
C ALA A 68 -13.06 9.77 7.15
N LEU A 69 -13.08 10.70 6.18
CA LEU A 69 -13.12 10.36 4.75
C LEU A 69 -11.83 9.65 4.29
N ILE A 70 -10.67 10.20 4.69
CA ILE A 70 -9.36 9.62 4.37
C ILE A 70 -9.22 8.25 5.06
N GLY A 71 -9.60 8.16 6.33
CA GLY A 71 -9.59 6.91 7.10
C GLY A 71 -10.42 5.83 6.43
N ALA A 72 -11.68 6.12 6.05
CA ALA A 72 -12.53 5.17 5.36
C ALA A 72 -11.93 4.69 4.02
N GLN A 73 -11.30 5.58 3.26
CA GLN A 73 -10.65 5.23 2.00
C GLN A 73 -9.39 4.38 2.21
N LEU A 74 -8.56 4.74 3.19
CA LEU A 74 -7.37 3.97 3.55
C LEU A 74 -7.77 2.59 4.07
N ASP A 75 -8.78 2.50 4.94
CA ASP A 75 -9.30 1.23 5.44
C ASP A 75 -9.75 0.34 4.29
N ALA A 76 -10.47 0.88 3.31
CA ALA A 76 -10.90 0.11 2.13
C ALA A 76 -9.70 -0.43 1.31
N ILE A 77 -8.62 0.35 1.18
CA ILE A 77 -7.41 -0.06 0.45
C ILE A 77 -6.61 -1.10 1.24
N LEU A 78 -6.35 -0.85 2.52
CA LEU A 78 -5.52 -1.70 3.36
C LEU A 78 -6.18 -3.05 3.64
N HIS A 79 -7.49 -3.07 3.88
CA HIS A 79 -8.25 -4.31 4.09
C HIS A 79 -8.64 -5.00 2.78
N HIS A 80 -8.27 -4.46 1.62
CA HIS A 80 -8.52 -5.14 0.36
C HIS A 80 -7.76 -6.48 0.32
N PRO A 81 -8.39 -7.62 -0.02
CA PRO A 81 -7.77 -8.94 0.10
C PRO A 81 -6.43 -9.10 -0.63
N ARG A 82 -6.26 -8.43 -1.77
CA ARG A 82 -5.00 -8.42 -2.52
C ARG A 82 -3.87 -7.69 -1.77
N MET A 83 -4.19 -6.59 -1.09
CA MET A 83 -3.22 -5.82 -0.31
C MET A 83 -2.86 -6.57 0.96
N ALA A 84 -3.85 -7.07 1.70
CA ALA A 84 -3.63 -7.86 2.90
C ALA A 84 -2.77 -9.11 2.64
N ARG A 85 -2.98 -9.81 1.53
CA ARG A 85 -2.13 -10.96 1.14
C ARG A 85 -0.69 -10.53 0.86
N LEU A 86 -0.51 -9.46 0.06
CA LEU A 86 0.83 -8.95 -0.27
C LEU A 86 1.57 -8.49 0.99
N GLU A 87 0.89 -7.72 1.85
CA GLU A 87 1.43 -7.24 3.12
C GLU A 87 1.79 -8.41 4.04
N GLY A 88 0.94 -9.43 4.14
CA GLY A 88 1.21 -10.63 4.92
C GLY A 88 2.49 -11.33 4.49
N SER A 89 2.67 -11.57 3.18
CA SER A 89 3.87 -12.17 2.61
C SER A 89 5.14 -11.37 2.94
N TRP A 90 5.12 -10.05 2.70
CA TRP A 90 6.29 -9.20 2.92
C TRP A 90 6.60 -8.96 4.39
N ARG A 91 5.58 -8.81 5.25
CA ARG A 91 5.80 -8.71 6.70
C ARG A 91 6.32 -10.03 7.29
N GLY A 92 5.83 -11.17 6.79
CA GLY A 92 6.36 -12.48 7.17
C GLY A 92 7.83 -12.64 6.80
N LEU A 93 8.21 -12.24 5.58
CA LEU A 93 9.60 -12.23 5.14
C LEU A 93 10.47 -11.26 5.95
N ALA A 94 9.98 -10.05 6.24
CA ALA A 94 10.68 -9.07 7.06
C ALA A 94 10.91 -9.61 8.47
N TRP A 95 9.88 -10.20 9.09
CA TRP A 95 10.00 -10.85 10.40
C TRP A 95 11.03 -11.98 10.41
N LEU A 96 11.05 -12.82 9.35
CA LEU A 96 12.05 -13.88 9.19
C LEU A 96 13.47 -13.30 9.11
N ALA A 97 13.66 -12.25 8.29
CA ALA A 97 14.95 -11.62 8.09
C ALA A 97 15.45 -10.91 9.36
N ASP A 98 14.57 -10.21 10.07
CA ASP A 98 14.88 -9.49 11.30
C ASP A 98 15.26 -10.44 12.45
N GLY A 99 14.76 -11.68 12.44
CA GLY A 99 15.10 -12.71 13.42
C GLY A 99 16.50 -13.32 13.23
N ILE A 100 17.18 -13.03 12.12
CA ILE A 100 18.51 -13.59 11.82
C ILE A 100 19.59 -12.67 12.40
N GLU A 101 20.38 -13.22 13.32
CA GLU A 101 21.51 -12.49 13.89
C GLU A 101 22.52 -12.10 12.79
N PRO A 102 23.00 -10.83 12.75
CA PRO A 102 23.93 -10.36 11.72
C PRO A 102 25.26 -11.12 11.66
N ALA A 103 25.69 -11.72 12.78
CA ALA A 103 26.92 -12.50 12.87
C ALA A 103 26.73 -13.97 12.44
N SER A 104 25.50 -14.41 12.19
CA SER A 104 25.23 -15.77 11.74
C SER A 104 25.69 -15.98 10.30
N ARG A 105 26.06 -17.23 9.96
CA ARG A 105 26.38 -17.61 8.57
C ARG A 105 25.12 -17.99 7.77
N VAL A 106 23.96 -17.44 8.14
CA VAL A 106 22.69 -17.70 7.47
C VAL A 106 22.54 -16.74 6.30
N ARG A 107 22.22 -17.26 5.12
CA ARG A 107 21.89 -16.48 3.94
C ARG A 107 20.45 -16.77 3.53
N VAL A 108 19.68 -15.71 3.33
CA VAL A 108 18.31 -15.79 2.82
C VAL A 108 18.33 -15.39 1.36
N LYS A 109 17.90 -16.30 0.48
CA LYS A 109 17.65 -16.02 -0.93
C LYS A 109 16.15 -16.07 -1.17
N VAL A 110 15.62 -15.09 -1.89
CA VAL A 110 14.18 -14.95 -2.16
C VAL A 110 13.92 -15.17 -3.64
N LEU A 111 13.04 -16.10 -3.95
CA LEU A 111 12.52 -16.33 -5.30
C LEU A 111 11.07 -15.87 -5.36
N ASN A 112 10.81 -14.76 -6.07
CA ASN A 112 9.44 -14.30 -6.30
C ASN A 112 8.80 -15.08 -7.46
N ALA A 113 7.93 -16.04 -7.13
CA ALA A 113 7.18 -16.82 -8.10
C ALA A 113 5.77 -17.10 -7.58
N ALA A 114 4.77 -17.07 -8.46
CA ALA A 114 3.42 -17.48 -8.09
C ALA A 114 3.32 -19.01 -8.05
N TRP A 115 2.55 -19.54 -7.11
CA TRP A 115 2.33 -21.00 -6.99
C TRP A 115 1.88 -21.68 -8.30
N PRO A 116 0.92 -21.13 -9.07
CA PRO A 116 0.55 -21.73 -10.36
C PRO A 116 1.67 -21.74 -11.39
N ASP A 117 2.67 -20.85 -11.26
CA ASP A 117 3.83 -20.84 -12.17
C ASP A 117 4.78 -21.97 -11.80
N LEU A 118 4.99 -22.21 -10.50
CA LEU A 118 5.79 -23.34 -10.01
C LEU A 118 5.15 -24.68 -10.36
N CYS A 119 3.82 -24.83 -10.20
CA CYS A 119 3.12 -26.04 -10.61
C CYS A 119 3.25 -26.29 -12.12
N ARG A 120 3.02 -25.24 -12.93
CA ARG A 120 3.16 -25.35 -14.39
C ARG A 120 4.59 -25.67 -14.84
N ASP A 121 5.60 -25.16 -14.14
CA ASP A 121 7.00 -25.50 -14.40
C ASP A 121 7.26 -26.99 -14.20
N LEU A 122 6.80 -27.54 -13.07
CA LEU A 122 6.94 -28.96 -12.75
C LEU A 122 6.10 -29.87 -13.68
N GLU A 123 4.89 -29.47 -14.04
CA GLU A 123 4.00 -30.24 -14.94
C GLU A 123 4.50 -30.28 -16.39
N ARG A 124 5.18 -29.22 -16.85
CA ARG A 124 5.70 -29.12 -18.22
C ARG A 124 7.04 -29.81 -18.41
N ALA A 125 7.80 -29.98 -17.32
CA ALA A 125 9.07 -30.68 -17.38
C ALA A 125 8.82 -32.17 -17.70
N ALA A 126 9.59 -32.73 -18.64
CA ALA A 126 9.48 -34.15 -18.97
C ALA A 126 9.88 -35.05 -17.79
N GLU A 127 10.89 -34.60 -17.05
CA GLU A 127 11.37 -35.18 -15.80
C GLU A 127 11.55 -34.06 -14.77
N PHE A 128 11.44 -34.38 -13.48
CA PHE A 128 11.44 -33.36 -12.42
C PHE A 128 12.73 -32.54 -12.35
N ASP A 129 13.87 -33.14 -12.73
CA ASP A 129 15.20 -32.54 -12.74
C ASP A 129 15.42 -31.59 -13.93
N GLN A 130 14.48 -31.55 -14.88
CA GLN A 130 14.50 -30.63 -16.02
C GLN A 130 13.66 -29.37 -15.77
N SER A 131 13.05 -29.24 -14.57
CA SER A 131 12.27 -28.06 -14.20
C SER A 131 13.15 -26.84 -13.91
N TYR A 132 12.61 -25.64 -14.12
CA TYR A 132 13.30 -24.40 -13.76
C TYR A 132 13.60 -24.34 -12.26
N LEU A 133 12.67 -24.80 -11.42
CA LEU A 133 12.85 -24.87 -9.98
C LEU A 133 14.03 -25.78 -9.61
N PHE A 134 14.14 -26.96 -10.22
CA PHE A 134 15.26 -27.88 -9.96
C PHE A 134 16.60 -27.25 -10.35
N ARG A 135 16.70 -26.62 -11.52
CA ARG A 135 17.92 -25.91 -11.91
C ARG A 135 18.33 -24.85 -10.90
N LYS A 136 17.38 -24.05 -10.40
CA LYS A 136 17.65 -22.98 -9.42
C LYS A 136 18.06 -23.50 -8.05
N VAL A 137 17.45 -24.59 -7.59
CA VAL A 137 17.69 -25.12 -6.25
C VAL A 137 18.89 -26.05 -6.22
N TYR A 138 18.99 -26.94 -7.21
CA TYR A 138 19.97 -28.01 -7.24
C TYR A 138 21.17 -27.68 -8.14
N GLU A 139 20.97 -27.51 -9.44
CA GLU A 139 22.09 -27.40 -10.39
C GLU A 139 22.99 -26.18 -10.12
N GLU A 140 22.38 -24.99 -9.99
CA GLU A 140 23.10 -23.73 -9.81
C GLU A 140 23.80 -23.59 -8.45
N GLU A 141 23.39 -24.36 -7.44
CA GLU A 141 23.91 -24.24 -6.08
C GLU A 141 24.56 -25.54 -5.59
N PHE A 142 23.78 -26.61 -5.40
CA PHE A 142 24.32 -27.88 -4.90
C PHE A 142 25.21 -28.60 -5.93
N GLY A 143 24.83 -28.56 -7.21
CA GLY A 143 25.54 -29.22 -8.31
C GLY A 143 26.75 -28.43 -8.83
N THR A 144 26.91 -27.18 -8.43
CA THR A 144 27.98 -26.30 -8.90
C THR A 144 29.14 -26.29 -7.90
N PRO A 145 30.40 -26.55 -8.33
CA PRO A 145 31.56 -26.43 -7.46
C PRO A 145 31.67 -25.03 -6.84
N GLY A 146 31.62 -24.96 -5.50
CA GLY A 146 31.67 -23.70 -4.76
C GLY A 146 30.32 -22.99 -4.61
N GLY A 147 29.20 -23.62 -5.01
CA GLY A 147 27.85 -23.12 -4.73
C GLY A 147 27.44 -23.27 -3.26
N GLU A 148 26.32 -22.64 -2.90
CA GLU A 148 25.83 -22.58 -1.52
C GLU A 148 24.51 -23.37 -1.38
N PRO A 149 24.56 -24.64 -0.98
CA PRO A 149 23.38 -25.49 -0.97
C PRO A 149 22.33 -25.00 0.04
N TYR A 150 21.06 -25.07 -0.35
CA TYR A 150 19.94 -24.68 0.49
C TYR A 150 19.69 -25.72 1.60
N GLY A 151 19.82 -25.30 2.86
CA GLY A 151 19.49 -26.15 4.03
C GLY A 151 17.99 -26.17 4.37
N LEU A 152 17.24 -25.17 3.93
CA LEU A 152 15.80 -25.04 4.14
C LEU A 152 15.16 -24.31 2.96
N LEU A 153 14.04 -24.83 2.49
CA LEU A 153 13.16 -24.14 1.56
C LEU A 153 11.86 -23.79 2.27
N VAL A 154 11.51 -22.51 2.26
CA VAL A 154 10.25 -22.01 2.82
C VAL A 154 9.39 -21.54 1.65
N VAL A 155 8.15 -22.01 1.60
CA VAL A 155 7.18 -21.64 0.57
C VAL A 155 6.05 -20.87 1.22
N ASP A 156 5.87 -19.62 0.81
CA ASP A 156 4.73 -18.80 1.24
C ASP A 156 3.48 -19.16 0.41
N HIS A 157 2.89 -20.32 0.73
CA HIS A 157 1.66 -20.80 0.09
C HIS A 157 0.80 -21.59 1.06
N GLU A 158 -0.51 -21.34 1.04
CA GLU A 158 -1.48 -22.07 1.85
C GLU A 158 -1.84 -23.39 1.15
N ALA A 159 -1.25 -24.48 1.61
CA ALA A 159 -1.58 -25.81 1.10
C ALA A 159 -3.03 -26.18 1.43
N ARG A 160 -3.79 -26.58 0.40
CA ARG A 160 -5.17 -27.06 0.54
C ARG A 160 -5.24 -28.51 0.07
N HIS A 161 -6.14 -29.29 0.67
CA HIS A 161 -6.34 -30.70 0.31
C HIS A 161 -7.02 -30.92 -1.04
N ARG A 162 -7.59 -29.86 -1.63
CA ARG A 162 -8.27 -29.94 -2.92
C ARG A 162 -7.26 -29.65 -4.04
N PRO A 163 -7.25 -30.48 -5.09
CA PRO A 163 -6.44 -30.22 -6.27
C PRO A 163 -6.81 -28.89 -6.94
#